data_AF-A0A363RIK4-F1
#
_entry.id   AF-A0A363RIK4-F1
#
_cell.length_a   1.000
_cell.length_b   1.000
_cell.length_c   1.000
_cell.angle_alpha   90.00
_cell.angle_beta   90.00
_cell.angle_gamma   90.00
#
_symmetry.space_group_name_H-M   'P 1'
#
loop_
_entity.id
_entity.type
_entity.pdbx_description
1 polymer ?
#
loop_
_entity_poly.entity_id
_entity_poly.type
_entity_poly.pdbx_seq_one_letter_code
_entity_poly.pdbx_strand_id
1 'polypeptide(L)'
;MRLMPLRRSFLLICAAAALLGCASEPPQPDPEPALGQASLPVQLLMTESFVPVHRALAGQLMIPTQIRAEPGYGASPAVAQALAQYLQQAGCVDLVLAPRAVLQLLQAQGLVRPGRLYDVVRSPLMAIVQAGRPVPVLQDTEDAKKMLEATRSIAYPSADGSDFIEQKLFRELDLTAQALPKSIKVFGPQVAQLVARGDAELGLLLRSELPRSAELQVVGKIPPPLAYEAVYSAGIVRQACSTAGAQLLARFYQREAAMHDWNGSGWEPVAGVSRPPPPPAEHLDPAEYQP
;
A
#
# COMPACT_ATOMS: atom_id res chain seq x y z
N MET A 1 10.13 -88.80 16.47
CA MET A 1 10.92 -88.29 15.33
C MET A 1 10.66 -86.79 15.21
N ARG A 2 11.72 -86.02 14.94
CA ARG A 2 11.90 -84.56 15.14
C ARG A 2 10.82 -83.63 14.54
N LEU A 3 10.65 -82.45 15.18
CA LEU A 3 10.58 -81.06 14.65
C LEU A 3 9.58 -80.21 15.49
N MET A 4 10.04 -79.48 16.51
CA MET A 4 10.46 -78.04 16.56
C MET A 4 9.31 -77.00 16.63
N PRO A 5 9.52 -75.82 17.26
CA PRO A 5 8.54 -75.16 18.12
C PRO A 5 7.86 -73.94 17.49
N LEU A 6 6.63 -73.62 17.93
CA LEU A 6 5.94 -72.39 17.56
C LEU A 6 6.34 -71.25 18.53
N ARG A 7 7.23 -70.38 18.08
CA ARG A 7 7.56 -69.09 18.73
C ARG A 7 6.37 -68.13 18.61
N ARG A 8 5.85 -67.66 19.75
CA ARG A 8 4.92 -66.53 19.83
C ARG A 8 5.72 -65.23 19.73
N SER A 9 5.59 -64.52 18.62
CA SER A 9 6.09 -63.14 18.46
C SER A 9 4.90 -62.19 18.44
N PHE A 10 4.78 -61.39 19.50
CA PHE A 10 3.91 -60.22 19.56
C PHE A 10 4.49 -59.13 18.64
N LEU A 11 3.75 -58.73 17.60
CA LEU A 11 4.03 -57.54 16.80
C LEU A 11 3.20 -56.39 17.35
N LEU A 12 3.87 -55.44 18.01
CA LEU A 12 3.37 -54.09 18.29
C LEU A 12 3.31 -53.33 16.96
N ILE A 13 2.11 -52.98 16.51
CA ILE A 13 1.91 -52.06 15.39
C ILE A 13 1.84 -50.65 15.98
N CYS A 14 2.93 -49.88 15.85
CA CYS A 14 2.91 -48.44 16.05
C CYS A 14 2.28 -47.78 14.83
N ALA A 15 1.05 -47.27 14.97
CA ALA A 15 0.44 -46.40 13.97
C ALA A 15 1.07 -44.99 14.07
N ALA A 16 1.95 -44.64 13.13
CA ALA A 16 2.38 -43.27 12.93
C ALA A 16 1.34 -42.55 12.05
N ALA A 17 0.48 -41.73 12.66
CA ALA A 17 -0.41 -40.84 11.93
C ALA A 17 0.41 -39.63 11.41
N ALA A 18 0.70 -39.61 10.11
CA ALA A 18 1.20 -38.43 9.44
C ALA A 18 0.05 -37.43 9.27
N LEU A 19 0.04 -36.37 10.07
CA LEU A 19 -0.80 -35.20 9.86
C LEU A 19 -0.25 -34.44 8.64
N LEU A 20 -0.72 -34.80 7.44
CA LEU A 20 -0.61 -33.94 6.26
C LEU A 20 -1.50 -32.72 6.50
N GLY A 21 -0.93 -31.67 7.07
CA GLY A 21 -1.50 -30.34 7.01
C GLY A 21 -1.55 -29.92 5.55
N CYS A 22 -2.75 -29.71 5.01
CA CYS A 22 -2.95 -29.03 3.73
C CYS A 22 -2.44 -27.59 3.88
N ALA A 23 -1.14 -27.37 3.68
CA ALA A 23 -0.65 -26.04 3.37
C ALA A 23 -1.21 -25.70 1.99
N SER A 24 -2.29 -24.91 1.96
CA SER A 24 -2.78 -24.31 0.71
C SER A 24 -1.64 -23.49 0.13
N GLU A 25 -1.16 -23.90 -1.03
CA GLU A 25 -0.18 -23.15 -1.82
C GLU A 25 -0.70 -21.71 -2.01
N PRO A 26 0.14 -20.67 -1.83
CA PRO A 26 -0.29 -19.31 -2.08
C PRO A 26 -0.84 -19.21 -3.51
N PRO A 27 -1.92 -18.44 -3.73
CA PRO A 27 -2.56 -18.36 -5.03
C PRO A 27 -1.53 -17.99 -6.09
N GLN A 28 -1.28 -18.93 -7.01
CA GLN A 28 -0.40 -18.73 -8.14
C GLN A 28 -0.88 -17.49 -8.91
N PRO A 29 0.01 -16.53 -9.23
CA PRO A 29 -0.40 -15.36 -9.98
C PRO A 29 -0.96 -15.80 -11.33
N ASP A 30 -2.10 -15.23 -11.76
CA ASP A 30 -2.66 -15.48 -13.09
C ASP A 30 -1.56 -15.36 -14.16
N PRO A 31 -1.53 -16.22 -15.19
CA PRO A 31 -0.58 -16.06 -16.29
C PRO A 31 -0.73 -14.66 -16.91
N GLU A 32 0.40 -14.03 -17.23
CA GLU A 32 0.40 -12.69 -17.83
C GLU A 32 -0.23 -12.77 -19.23
N PRO A 33 -1.32 -12.01 -19.50
CA PRO A 33 -1.97 -12.08 -20.80
C PRO A 33 -1.09 -11.41 -21.87
N ALA A 34 -1.16 -11.91 -23.10
CA ALA A 34 -0.43 -11.27 -24.20
C ALA A 34 -1.10 -9.92 -24.58
N LEU A 35 -0.30 -8.93 -25.00
CA LEU A 35 -0.82 -7.63 -25.47
C LEU A 35 -1.90 -7.76 -26.56
N GLY A 36 -1.81 -8.76 -27.44
CA GLY A 36 -2.80 -9.03 -28.48
C GLY A 36 -4.18 -9.49 -27.96
N GLN A 37 -4.32 -9.76 -26.66
CA GLN A 37 -5.60 -10.09 -26.01
C GLN A 37 -6.26 -8.87 -25.35
N ALA A 38 -5.58 -7.73 -25.32
CA ALA A 38 -6.09 -6.49 -24.74
C ALA A 38 -6.88 -5.69 -25.77
N SER A 39 -8.04 -5.18 -25.35
CA SER A 39 -8.73 -4.10 -26.06
C SER A 39 -8.11 -2.80 -25.56
N LEU A 40 -7.71 -1.94 -26.50
CA LEU A 40 -7.01 -0.69 -26.23
C LEU A 40 -7.82 0.50 -26.77
N PRO A 41 -7.71 1.70 -26.15
CA PRO A 41 -6.94 1.98 -24.95
C PRO A 41 -7.56 1.40 -23.68
N VAL A 42 -6.74 1.11 -22.67
CA VAL A 42 -7.21 0.71 -21.34
C VAL A 42 -7.78 1.93 -20.62
N GLN A 43 -9.00 1.82 -20.09
CA GLN A 43 -9.67 2.90 -19.37
C GLN A 43 -9.25 2.89 -17.90
N LEU A 44 -8.35 3.81 -17.53
CA LEU A 44 -7.83 3.95 -16.17
C LEU A 44 -8.54 5.06 -15.40
N LEU A 45 -9.11 4.70 -14.26
CA LEU A 45 -9.59 5.62 -13.24
C LEU A 45 -8.56 5.68 -12.10
N MET A 46 -8.20 6.86 -11.61
CA MET A 46 -7.34 7.00 -10.43
C MET A 46 -7.84 8.08 -9.48
N THR A 47 -7.54 7.96 -8.19
CA THR A 47 -7.70 9.09 -7.26
C THR A 47 -6.62 10.14 -7.52
N GLU A 48 -6.93 11.41 -7.25
CA GLU A 48 -5.98 12.51 -7.37
C GLU A 48 -4.68 12.26 -6.58
N SER A 49 -4.78 11.66 -5.40
CA SER A 49 -3.63 11.29 -4.57
C SER A 49 -2.65 10.30 -5.24
N PHE A 50 -3.06 9.61 -6.31
CA PHE A 50 -2.18 8.72 -7.08
C PHE A 50 -1.48 9.42 -8.26
N VAL A 51 -1.91 10.62 -8.65
CA VAL A 51 -1.34 11.35 -9.81
C VAL A 51 0.18 11.53 -9.72
N PRO A 52 0.80 11.84 -8.56
CA PRO A 52 2.25 11.94 -8.45
C PRO A 52 2.97 10.61 -8.76
N VAL A 53 2.40 9.49 -8.30
CA VAL A 53 2.92 8.13 -8.56
C VAL A 53 2.83 7.83 -10.05
N HIS A 54 1.68 8.09 -10.67
CA HIS A 54 1.52 7.88 -12.10
C HIS A 54 2.52 8.73 -12.91
N ARG A 55 2.68 10.02 -12.59
CA ARG A 55 3.61 10.91 -13.30
C ARG A 55 5.05 10.41 -13.24
N ALA A 56 5.49 9.88 -12.10
CA ALA A 56 6.83 9.32 -11.93
C ALA A 56 7.08 8.09 -12.82
N LEU A 57 6.03 7.32 -13.13
CA LEU A 57 6.12 6.07 -13.88
C LEU A 57 5.69 6.21 -15.35
N ALA A 58 5.00 7.30 -15.71
CA ALA A 58 4.35 7.48 -17.02
C ALA A 58 5.32 7.40 -18.20
N GLY A 59 6.58 7.80 -18.02
CA GLY A 59 7.61 7.73 -19.07
C GLY A 59 7.94 6.31 -19.54
N GLN A 60 7.57 5.28 -18.76
CA GLN A 60 7.78 3.87 -19.11
C GLN A 60 6.51 3.20 -19.65
N LEU A 61 5.37 3.90 -19.65
CA LEU A 61 4.09 3.32 -20.01
C LEU A 61 3.97 3.16 -21.52
N MET A 62 3.99 1.91 -21.98
CA MET A 62 3.84 1.55 -23.40
C MET A 62 2.42 1.09 -23.75
N ILE A 63 1.54 0.94 -22.77
CA ILE A 63 0.15 0.50 -22.97
C ILE A 63 -0.71 1.74 -23.26
N PRO A 64 -1.35 1.85 -24.44
CA PRO A 64 -2.31 2.92 -24.71
C PRO A 64 -3.37 2.97 -23.62
N THR A 65 -3.44 4.08 -22.90
CA THR A 65 -4.28 4.23 -21.69
C THR A 65 -5.02 5.56 -21.75
N GLN A 66 -6.34 5.53 -21.58
CA GLN A 66 -7.12 6.74 -21.35
C GLN A 66 -7.27 6.94 -19.84
N ILE A 67 -6.78 8.08 -19.35
CA ILE A 67 -6.68 8.32 -17.91
C ILE A 67 -7.72 9.33 -17.47
N ARG A 68 -8.44 9.01 -16.41
CA ARG A 68 -9.29 9.93 -15.66
C ARG A 68 -8.84 9.96 -14.20
N ALA A 69 -8.54 11.16 -13.72
CA ALA A 69 -8.31 11.40 -12.30
C ALA A 69 -9.59 11.97 -11.68
N GLU A 70 -10.09 11.32 -10.63
CA GLU A 70 -11.19 11.84 -9.81
C GLU A 70 -10.64 12.50 -8.55
N PRO A 71 -11.24 13.61 -8.10
CA PRO A 71 -10.88 14.23 -6.83
C PRO A 71 -10.95 13.22 -5.70
N GLY A 72 -9.94 13.23 -4.83
CA GLY A 72 -9.92 12.32 -3.70
C GLY A 72 -8.53 12.18 -3.10
N TYR A 73 -8.46 12.42 -1.80
CA TYR A 73 -7.30 12.14 -0.98
C TYR A 73 -7.71 11.17 0.12
N GLY A 74 -6.88 10.16 0.30
CA GLY A 74 -7.01 9.20 1.38
C GLY A 74 -8.09 8.13 1.21
N ALA A 75 -8.01 7.11 2.07
CA ALA A 75 -8.97 6.04 2.20
C ALA A 75 -10.10 6.49 3.12
N SER A 76 -11.17 6.98 2.52
CA SER A 76 -12.41 7.29 3.22
C SER A 76 -13.62 6.64 2.54
N PRO A 77 -14.70 6.35 3.29
CA PRO A 77 -15.96 5.90 2.70
C PRO A 77 -16.51 6.87 1.66
N ALA A 78 -16.29 8.18 1.81
CA ALA A 78 -16.72 9.19 0.85
C ALA A 78 -16.00 9.06 -0.50
N VAL A 79 -14.69 8.82 -0.50
CA VAL A 79 -13.91 8.56 -1.73
C VAL A 79 -14.40 7.27 -2.40
N ALA A 80 -14.61 6.19 -1.62
CA ALA A 80 -15.16 4.95 -2.16
C ALA A 80 -16.55 5.16 -2.77
N GLN A 81 -17.42 5.94 -2.13
CA GLN A 81 -18.76 6.24 -2.62
C GLN A 81 -18.74 7.06 -3.92
N ALA A 82 -17.85 8.04 -4.04
CA ALA A 82 -17.69 8.84 -5.26
C ALA A 82 -17.21 7.98 -6.43
N LEU A 83 -16.17 7.16 -6.23
CA LEU A 83 -15.71 6.22 -7.25
C LEU A 83 -16.81 5.20 -7.61
N ALA A 84 -17.56 4.70 -6.63
CA ALA A 84 -18.66 3.78 -6.88
C ALA A 84 -19.75 4.39 -7.78
N GLN A 85 -20.17 5.63 -7.49
CA GLN A 85 -21.14 6.35 -8.32
C GLN A 85 -20.63 6.53 -9.75
N TYR A 86 -19.36 6.91 -9.91
CA TYR A 86 -18.76 7.03 -11.24
C TYR A 86 -18.73 5.70 -11.98
N LEU A 87 -18.25 4.62 -11.34
CA LEU A 87 -18.18 3.29 -11.95
C LEU A 87 -19.55 2.75 -12.39
N GLN A 88 -20.62 3.07 -11.66
CA GLN A 88 -21.99 2.67 -12.00
C GLN A 88 -22.57 3.43 -13.20
N GLN A 89 -22.09 4.64 -13.47
CA GLN A 89 -22.56 5.50 -14.56
C GLN A 89 -21.65 5.41 -15.80
N ALA A 90 -20.39 5.06 -15.60
CA ALA A 90 -19.41 4.96 -16.67
C ALA A 90 -19.70 3.74 -17.57
N GLY A 91 -19.66 3.96 -18.88
CA GLY A 91 -19.84 2.87 -19.85
C GLY A 91 -18.65 1.91 -19.94
N CYS A 92 -17.45 2.33 -19.55
CA CYS A 92 -16.24 1.53 -19.62
C CYS A 92 -15.13 2.06 -18.69
N VAL A 93 -14.77 1.28 -17.67
CA VAL A 93 -13.58 1.48 -16.83
C VAL A 93 -12.96 0.11 -16.58
N ASP A 94 -11.65 -0.02 -16.83
CA ASP A 94 -10.94 -1.29 -16.77
C ASP A 94 -10.17 -1.47 -15.46
N LEU A 95 -9.50 -0.40 -15.01
CA LEU A 95 -8.63 -0.42 -13.84
C LEU A 95 -8.89 0.81 -12.96
N VAL A 96 -8.84 0.61 -11.64
CA VAL A 96 -8.87 1.68 -10.64
C VAL A 96 -7.56 1.70 -9.85
N LEU A 97 -6.91 2.86 -9.74
CA LEU A 97 -5.76 3.10 -8.86
C LEU A 97 -6.19 4.01 -7.70
N ALA A 98 -6.18 3.47 -6.49
CA ALA A 98 -6.69 4.15 -5.31
C ALA A 98 -6.03 3.56 -4.03
N PRO A 99 -6.24 4.17 -2.85
CA PRO A 99 -5.88 3.53 -1.59
C PRO A 99 -6.47 2.12 -1.49
N ARG A 100 -5.71 1.16 -0.98
CA ARG A 100 -6.10 -0.26 -0.91
C ARG A 100 -7.42 -0.45 -0.17
N ALA A 101 -7.64 0.29 0.92
CA ALA A 101 -8.89 0.25 1.68
C ALA A 101 -10.11 0.73 0.86
N VAL A 102 -9.94 1.71 -0.03
CA VAL A 102 -10.99 2.13 -0.97
C VAL A 102 -11.33 1.01 -1.94
N LEU A 103 -10.32 0.36 -2.51
CA LEU A 103 -10.53 -0.77 -3.42
C LEU A 103 -11.20 -1.95 -2.72
N GLN A 104 -10.90 -2.21 -1.45
CA GLN A 104 -11.59 -3.23 -0.64
C GLN A 104 -13.07 -2.90 -0.44
N LEU A 105 -13.42 -1.63 -0.19
CA LEU A 105 -14.82 -1.20 -0.13
C LEU A 105 -15.52 -1.40 -1.49
N LEU A 106 -14.86 -1.08 -2.60
CA LEU A 106 -15.39 -1.33 -3.94
C LEU A 106 -15.52 -2.82 -4.27
N GLN A 107 -14.62 -3.68 -3.76
CA GLN A 107 -14.75 -5.14 -3.83
C GLN A 107 -15.96 -5.63 -3.06
N ALA A 108 -16.19 -5.12 -1.85
CA ALA A 108 -17.36 -5.47 -1.03
C ALA A 108 -18.69 -5.06 -1.70
N GLN A 109 -18.67 -3.99 -2.50
CA GLN A 109 -19.81 -3.56 -3.31
C GLN A 109 -19.93 -4.30 -4.66
N GLY A 110 -19.00 -5.19 -4.98
CA GLY A 110 -19.00 -5.93 -6.24
C GLY A 110 -18.62 -5.09 -7.47
N LEU A 111 -18.04 -3.92 -7.30
CA LEU A 111 -17.61 -3.03 -8.40
C LEU A 111 -16.19 -3.30 -8.87
N VAL A 112 -15.31 -3.76 -7.96
CA VAL A 112 -13.97 -4.27 -8.27
C VAL A 112 -13.98 -5.79 -8.14
N ARG A 113 -13.24 -6.50 -9.01
CA ARG A 113 -13.17 -7.97 -8.98
C ARG A 113 -12.67 -8.44 -7.61
N PRO A 114 -13.27 -9.50 -7.02
CA PRO A 114 -12.75 -10.10 -5.81
C PRO A 114 -11.37 -10.73 -6.09
N GLY A 115 -10.54 -10.84 -5.06
CA GLY A 115 -9.22 -11.45 -5.16
C GLY A 115 -8.10 -10.41 -5.18
N ARG A 116 -7.08 -10.64 -5.99
CA ARG A 116 -5.81 -9.90 -5.95
C ARG A 116 -6.00 -8.42 -6.29
N LEU A 117 -5.61 -7.56 -5.36
CA LEU A 117 -5.26 -6.17 -5.61
C LEU A 117 -3.75 -6.08 -5.82
N TYR A 118 -3.32 -5.28 -6.79
CA TYR A 118 -1.91 -5.12 -7.15
C TYR A 118 -1.34 -3.96 -6.37
N ASP A 119 -0.70 -4.23 -5.23
CA ASP A 119 -0.06 -3.18 -4.43
C ASP A 119 1.10 -2.55 -5.23
N VAL A 120 1.11 -1.21 -5.29
CA VAL A 120 2.00 -0.44 -6.15
C VAL A 120 3.04 0.30 -5.31
N VAL A 121 2.57 1.19 -4.43
CA VAL A 121 3.41 1.95 -3.51
C VAL A 121 2.77 2.02 -2.14
N ARG A 122 3.57 2.37 -1.15
CA ARG A 122 3.11 2.68 0.20
C ARG A 122 3.68 4.00 0.68
N SER A 123 2.99 4.62 1.62
CA SER A 123 3.40 5.85 2.28
C SER A 123 3.30 5.65 3.80
N PRO A 124 4.43 5.67 4.54
CA PRO A 124 4.40 5.47 5.98
C PRO A 124 3.88 6.71 6.73
N LEU A 125 3.22 6.48 7.86
CA LEU A 125 2.88 7.54 8.81
C LEU A 125 4.13 8.04 9.52
N MET A 126 4.34 9.36 9.46
CA MET A 126 5.50 10.05 10.02
C MET A 126 5.06 10.94 11.17
N ALA A 127 5.87 10.98 12.22
CA ALA A 127 5.83 12.03 13.23
C ALA A 127 6.71 13.21 12.79
N ILE A 128 6.17 14.42 12.88
CA ILE A 128 6.87 15.67 12.53
C ILE A 128 6.71 16.72 13.63
N VAL A 129 7.71 17.58 13.75
CA VAL A 129 7.71 18.74 14.66
C VAL A 129 8.19 19.98 13.90
N GLN A 130 7.98 21.16 14.50
CA GLN A 130 8.55 22.41 13.98
C GLN A 130 10.08 22.36 14.03
N ALA A 131 10.75 22.87 12.99
CA ALA A 131 12.21 22.96 12.98
C ALA A 131 12.74 23.77 14.18
N GLY A 132 13.84 23.32 14.76
CA GLY A 132 14.47 23.95 15.93
C GLY A 132 13.85 23.57 17.28
N ARG A 133 12.73 22.82 17.30
CA ARG A 133 12.23 22.18 18.53
C ARG A 133 13.06 20.94 18.88
N PRO A 134 13.13 20.56 20.17
CA PRO A 134 13.69 19.26 20.54
C PRO A 134 12.98 18.13 19.80
N VAL A 135 13.75 17.25 19.17
CA VAL A 135 13.22 16.04 18.51
C VAL A 135 13.02 14.97 19.58
N PRO A 136 11.78 14.48 19.78
CA PRO A 136 11.53 13.38 20.69
C PRO A 136 12.28 12.11 20.24
N VAL A 137 12.71 11.29 21.19
CA VAL A 137 13.14 9.93 20.89
C VAL A 137 11.90 9.15 20.42
N LEU A 138 12.04 8.32 19.38
CA LEU A 138 10.96 7.52 18.79
C LEU A 138 11.53 6.20 18.25
N GLN A 139 12.05 5.34 19.13
CA GLN A 139 12.64 4.06 18.75
C GLN A 139 11.68 2.89 18.92
N ASP A 140 10.78 2.97 19.90
CA ASP A 140 9.83 1.92 20.23
C ASP A 140 8.45 2.46 20.66
N THR A 141 7.55 1.54 21.01
CA THR A 141 6.19 1.85 21.46
C THR A 141 6.15 2.72 22.72
N GLU A 142 7.11 2.55 23.62
CA GLU A 142 7.17 3.31 24.87
C GLU A 142 7.60 4.77 24.60
N ASP A 143 8.55 4.95 23.69
CA ASP A 143 8.91 6.28 23.19
C ASP A 143 7.73 6.97 22.49
N ALA A 144 6.98 6.23 21.66
CA ALA A 144 5.79 6.76 21.00
C ALA A 144 4.74 7.23 22.03
N LYS A 145 4.52 6.45 23.09
CA LYS A 145 3.63 6.82 24.20
C LYS A 145 4.11 8.10 24.89
N LYS A 146 5.37 8.16 25.32
CA LYS A 146 5.95 9.32 26.00
C LYS A 146 5.88 10.59 25.15
N MET A 147 6.17 10.48 23.85
CA MET A 147 6.05 11.58 22.90
C MET A 147 4.61 12.11 22.86
N LEU A 148 3.63 11.22 22.70
CA LEU A 148 2.22 11.59 22.62
C LEU A 148 1.68 12.16 23.93
N GLU A 149 2.12 11.65 25.08
CA GLU A 149 1.77 12.18 26.41
C GLU A 149 2.33 13.59 26.62
N ALA A 150 3.62 13.80 26.30
CA ALA A 150 4.34 15.04 26.56
C ALA A 150 3.91 16.20 25.65
N THR A 151 3.42 15.93 24.44
CA THR A 151 3.04 16.98 23.49
C THR A 151 1.74 17.68 23.91
N ARG A 152 1.65 18.99 23.74
CA ARG A 152 0.48 19.79 24.15
C ARG A 152 -0.59 19.92 23.07
N SER A 153 -0.25 19.73 21.81
CA SER A 153 -1.19 19.72 20.69
C SER A 153 -0.72 18.80 19.57
N ILE A 154 -1.66 18.06 18.97
CA ILE A 154 -1.41 17.07 17.91
C ILE A 154 -2.24 17.44 16.68
N ALA A 155 -1.65 17.49 15.49
CA ALA A 155 -2.41 17.59 14.23
C ALA A 155 -2.33 16.26 13.46
N TYR A 156 -3.46 15.83 12.86
CA TYR A 156 -3.50 14.61 12.03
C TYR A 156 -4.58 14.68 10.93
N PRO A 157 -4.46 13.89 9.84
CA PRO A 157 -5.37 13.95 8.70
C PRO A 157 -6.80 13.54 9.05
N SER A 158 -7.79 14.13 8.39
CA SER A 158 -9.22 13.80 8.51
C SER A 158 -9.67 12.61 7.66
N ALA A 159 -8.78 12.09 6.82
CA ALA A 159 -9.01 10.99 5.90
C ALA A 159 -8.01 9.84 6.15
N ASP A 160 -7.05 9.62 5.24
CA ASP A 160 -6.13 8.48 5.30
C ASP A 160 -5.35 8.45 6.62
N GLY A 161 -5.33 7.29 7.29
CA GLY A 161 -4.66 7.11 8.58
C GLY A 161 -5.40 7.66 9.80
N SER A 162 -6.49 8.41 9.64
CA SER A 162 -7.25 8.98 10.77
C SER A 162 -7.79 7.90 11.71
N ASP A 163 -8.51 6.91 11.16
CA ASP A 163 -9.09 5.83 11.96
C ASP A 163 -8.01 5.00 12.64
N PHE A 164 -6.86 4.81 11.99
CA PHE A 164 -5.72 4.16 12.61
C PHE A 164 -5.22 4.96 13.81
N ILE A 165 -5.03 6.27 13.67
CA ILE A 165 -4.53 7.12 14.75
C ILE A 165 -5.47 7.06 15.96
N GLU A 166 -6.77 7.25 15.74
CA GLU A 166 -7.75 7.31 16.83
C GLU A 166 -8.05 5.93 17.43
N GLN A 167 -8.28 4.94 16.58
CA GLN A 167 -8.83 3.65 17.01
C GLN A 167 -7.76 2.59 17.30
N LYS A 168 -6.53 2.79 16.79
CA LYS A 168 -5.42 1.88 17.02
C LYS A 168 -4.30 2.55 17.82
N LEU A 169 -3.65 3.59 17.30
CA LEU A 169 -2.51 4.22 17.96
C LEU A 169 -2.88 4.77 19.35
N PHE A 170 -3.89 5.64 19.46
CA PHE A 170 -4.28 6.21 20.74
C PHE A 170 -4.93 5.19 21.67
N ARG A 171 -5.66 4.22 21.12
CA ARG A 171 -6.35 3.20 21.90
C ARG A 171 -5.39 2.17 22.49
N GLU A 172 -4.49 1.61 21.70
CA GLU A 172 -3.53 0.58 22.16
C GLU A 172 -2.48 1.15 23.13
N LEU A 173 -2.31 2.48 23.16
CA LEU A 173 -1.44 3.17 24.13
C LEU A 173 -2.18 3.67 25.38
N ASP A 174 -3.49 3.43 25.50
CA ASP A 174 -4.38 3.96 26.54
C ASP A 174 -4.39 5.50 26.63
N LEU A 175 -4.20 6.18 25.49
CA LEU A 175 -4.09 7.64 25.40
C LEU A 175 -5.34 8.34 24.86
N THR A 176 -6.38 7.62 24.43
CA THR A 176 -7.56 8.21 23.80
C THR A 176 -8.13 9.42 24.55
N ALA A 177 -8.36 9.30 25.86
CA ALA A 177 -8.92 10.37 26.68
C ALA A 177 -7.98 11.58 26.85
N GLN A 178 -6.68 11.39 26.69
CA GLN A 178 -5.68 12.44 26.85
C GLN A 178 -5.28 13.08 25.51
N ALA A 179 -5.20 12.29 24.43
CA ALA A 179 -4.74 12.69 23.12
C ALA A 179 -5.84 13.38 22.29
N LEU A 180 -7.08 12.88 22.32
CA LEU A 180 -8.16 13.45 21.52
C LEU A 180 -8.49 14.92 21.87
N PRO A 181 -8.60 15.33 23.15
CA PRO A 181 -8.94 16.71 23.49
C PRO A 181 -7.89 17.74 23.05
N LYS A 182 -6.64 17.31 22.84
CA LYS A 182 -5.53 18.15 22.35
C LYS A 182 -5.23 17.95 20.86
N SER A 183 -6.10 17.24 20.14
CA SER A 183 -5.90 16.94 18.73
C SER A 183 -6.69 17.86 17.80
N ILE A 184 -6.10 18.18 16.66
CA ILE A 184 -6.68 18.98 15.58
C ILE A 184 -6.71 18.10 14.33
N LYS A 185 -7.92 17.67 13.96
CA LYS A 185 -8.16 16.85 12.77
C LYS A 185 -8.41 17.75 11.57
N VAL A 186 -7.55 17.68 10.55
CA VAL A 186 -7.58 18.59 9.38
C VAL A 186 -7.35 17.85 8.06
N PHE A 187 -7.55 18.51 6.93
CA PHE A 187 -7.13 17.96 5.64
C PHE A 187 -5.62 17.65 5.67
N GLY A 188 -5.19 16.47 5.19
CA GLY A 188 -3.84 15.94 5.43
C GLY A 188 -2.69 16.92 5.14
N PRO A 189 -2.62 17.55 3.96
CA PRO A 189 -1.61 18.58 3.65
C PRO A 189 -1.59 19.80 4.60
N GLN A 190 -2.68 20.08 5.33
CA GLN A 190 -2.73 21.16 6.33
C GLN A 190 -2.05 20.78 7.65
N VAL A 191 -1.87 19.50 7.96
CA VAL A 191 -1.16 19.05 9.18
C VAL A 191 0.23 19.65 9.24
N ALA A 192 0.98 19.56 8.15
CA ALA A 192 2.32 20.14 8.04
C ALA A 192 2.33 21.67 8.24
N GLN A 193 1.28 22.36 7.78
CA GLN A 193 1.17 23.82 7.93
C GLN A 193 0.95 24.23 9.39
N LEU A 194 0.10 23.51 10.11
CA LEU A 194 -0.15 23.76 11.53
C LEU A 194 1.13 23.55 12.36
N VAL A 195 1.91 22.51 12.03
CA VAL A 195 3.18 22.24 12.71
C VAL A 195 4.23 23.31 12.40
N ALA A 196 4.38 23.69 11.13
CA ALA A 196 5.35 24.72 10.73
C ALA A 196 5.10 26.07 11.42
N ARG A 197 3.81 26.43 11.60
CA ARG A 197 3.38 27.66 12.29
C ARG A 197 3.45 27.56 13.82
N GLY A 198 3.57 26.36 14.37
CA GLY A 198 3.54 26.11 15.80
C GLY A 198 2.14 26.03 16.42
N ASP A 199 1.09 25.98 15.60
CA ASP A 199 -0.30 25.78 16.04
C ASP A 199 -0.51 24.35 16.59
N ALA A 200 0.25 23.38 16.06
CA ALA A 200 0.37 22.03 16.57
C ALA A 200 1.83 21.70 16.91
N GLU A 201 2.10 21.15 18.10
CA GLU A 201 3.48 20.77 18.48
C GLU A 201 3.96 19.52 17.76
N LEU A 202 3.04 18.57 17.52
CA LEU A 202 3.30 17.32 16.83
C LEU A 202 2.33 17.17 15.66
N GLY A 203 2.84 16.76 14.50
CA GLY A 203 2.02 16.30 13.38
C GLY A 203 2.19 14.80 13.17
N LEU A 204 1.10 14.12 12.87
CA LEU A 204 1.08 12.75 12.34
C LEU A 204 0.58 12.82 10.90
N LEU A 205 1.46 12.56 9.93
CA LEU A 205 1.14 12.74 8.51
C LEU A 205 1.83 11.70 7.64
N LEU A 206 1.17 11.29 6.55
CA LEU A 206 1.78 10.40 5.56
C LEU A 206 3.01 11.05 4.90
N ARG A 207 4.06 10.27 4.70
CA ARG A 207 5.32 10.77 4.11
C ARG A 207 5.13 11.38 2.72
N SER A 208 4.23 10.81 1.91
CA SER A 208 3.84 11.32 0.58
C SER A 208 3.19 12.70 0.60
N GLU A 209 2.64 13.11 1.75
CA GLU A 209 1.98 14.41 1.93
C GLU A 209 2.88 15.44 2.63
N LEU A 210 4.08 15.02 3.06
CA LEU A 210 5.04 15.92 3.68
C LEU A 210 5.63 16.86 2.62
N PRO A 211 5.49 18.18 2.79
CA PRO A 211 6.17 19.13 1.93
C PRO A 211 7.67 19.11 2.23
N ARG A 212 8.48 19.42 1.22
CA ARG A 212 9.89 19.79 1.44
C ARG A 212 9.93 21.19 2.03
N SER A 213 9.93 21.28 3.36
CA SER A 213 10.01 22.56 4.09
C SER A 213 11.16 22.53 5.09
N ALA A 214 11.94 23.62 5.13
CA ALA A 214 12.96 23.83 6.15
C ALA A 214 12.35 24.18 7.53
N GLU A 215 11.05 24.46 7.59
CA GLU A 215 10.31 24.79 8.82
C GLU A 215 9.86 23.54 9.59
N LEU A 216 10.08 22.36 9.04
CA LEU A 216 9.67 21.09 9.61
C LEU A 216 10.88 20.19 9.86
N GLN A 217 10.80 19.42 10.92
CA GLN A 217 11.75 18.36 11.24
C GLN A 217 10.99 17.04 11.38
N VAL A 218 11.46 16.02 10.66
CA VAL A 218 10.92 14.67 10.77
C VAL A 218 11.49 14.00 12.00
N VAL A 219 10.63 13.52 12.88
CA VAL A 219 11.00 12.74 14.07
C VAL A 219 11.32 11.30 13.64
N GLY A 220 10.40 10.69 12.87
CA GLY A 220 10.55 9.31 12.41
C GLY A 220 9.22 8.66 12.05
N LYS A 221 9.28 7.39 11.67
CA LYS A 221 8.09 6.53 11.52
C LYS A 221 7.59 6.14 12.91
N ILE A 222 6.28 5.98 13.08
CA ILE A 222 5.77 5.31 14.28
C ILE A 222 6.28 3.85 14.27
N PRO A 223 6.94 3.38 15.35
CA PRO A 223 7.57 2.06 15.35
C PRO A 223 6.54 0.92 15.42
N PRO A 224 6.88 -0.28 14.93
CA PRO A 224 6.06 -1.48 15.13
C PRO A 224 5.80 -1.77 16.62
N PRO A 225 4.65 -2.38 16.99
CA PRO A 225 3.57 -2.85 16.12
C PRO A 225 2.55 -1.75 15.73
N LEU A 226 2.78 -0.51 16.15
CA LEU A 226 1.88 0.64 15.92
C LEU A 226 2.24 1.43 14.66
N ALA A 227 3.01 0.85 13.75
CA ALA A 227 3.29 1.43 12.44
C ALA A 227 2.03 1.40 11.55
N TYR A 228 1.83 2.47 10.80
CA TYR A 228 0.83 2.55 9.74
C TYR A 228 1.49 2.91 8.42
N GLU A 229 1.04 2.26 7.36
CA GLU A 229 1.42 2.56 5.99
C GLU A 229 0.16 2.59 5.13
N ALA A 230 -0.08 3.72 4.46
CA ALA A 230 -1.12 3.80 3.45
C ALA A 230 -0.62 3.11 2.18
N VAL A 231 -1.22 1.97 1.85
CA VAL A 231 -0.91 1.21 0.62
C VAL A 231 -1.83 1.68 -0.49
N TYR A 232 -1.27 1.99 -1.65
CA TYR A 232 -2.00 2.31 -2.87
C TYR A 232 -1.85 1.17 -3.86
N SER A 233 -2.97 0.75 -4.44
CA SER A 233 -3.04 -0.48 -5.24
C SER A 233 -3.83 -0.25 -6.53
N ALA A 234 -3.72 -1.21 -7.44
CA ALA A 234 -4.56 -1.36 -8.61
C ALA A 234 -5.64 -2.42 -8.37
N GLY A 235 -6.88 -2.10 -8.70
CA GLY A 235 -8.02 -3.02 -8.69
C GLY A 235 -8.68 -3.08 -10.07
N ILE A 236 -8.88 -4.30 -10.58
CA ILE A 236 -9.55 -4.51 -11.88
C ILE A 236 -11.05 -4.37 -11.67
N VAL A 237 -11.71 -3.52 -12.45
CA VAL A 237 -13.16 -3.32 -12.39
C VAL A 237 -13.88 -4.61 -12.77
N ARG A 238 -14.97 -4.94 -12.07
CA ARG A 238 -15.71 -6.19 -12.31
C ARG A 238 -16.25 -6.29 -13.74
N GLN A 239 -16.69 -5.16 -14.29
CA GLN A 239 -17.23 -5.02 -15.64
C GLN A 239 -16.21 -4.40 -16.61
N ALA A 240 -14.91 -4.60 -16.39
CA ALA A 240 -13.86 -4.13 -17.28
C ALA A 240 -14.11 -4.56 -18.73
N CYS A 241 -14.02 -3.62 -19.67
CA CYS A 241 -14.12 -3.86 -21.11
C CYS A 241 -12.92 -4.64 -21.64
N SER A 242 -11.75 -4.46 -21.01
CA SER A 242 -10.57 -5.29 -21.22
C SER A 242 -9.97 -5.72 -19.90
N THR A 243 -10.35 -6.92 -19.44
CA THR A 243 -9.68 -7.55 -18.28
C THR A 243 -8.19 -7.78 -18.57
N ALA A 244 -7.83 -8.22 -19.77
CA ALA A 244 -6.43 -8.45 -20.15
C ALA A 244 -5.61 -7.16 -20.14
N GLY A 245 -6.15 -6.07 -20.70
CA GLY A 245 -5.52 -4.75 -20.65
C GLY A 245 -5.36 -4.23 -19.22
N ALA A 246 -6.39 -4.39 -18.38
CA ALA A 246 -6.33 -4.03 -16.97
C ALA A 246 -5.24 -4.80 -16.21
N GLN A 247 -5.11 -6.12 -16.45
CA GLN A 247 -4.09 -6.96 -15.83
C GLN A 247 -2.68 -6.53 -16.24
N LEU A 248 -2.45 -6.26 -17.53
CA LEU A 248 -1.17 -5.76 -18.03
C LEU A 248 -0.82 -4.41 -17.39
N LEU A 249 -1.77 -3.49 -17.36
CA LEU A 249 -1.55 -2.17 -16.77
C LEU A 249 -1.29 -2.23 -15.26
N ALA A 250 -2.02 -3.08 -14.52
CA ALA A 250 -1.81 -3.28 -13.09
C ALA A 250 -0.42 -3.86 -12.78
N ARG A 251 0.03 -4.84 -13.58
CA ARG A 251 1.38 -5.42 -13.47
C ARG A 251 2.47 -4.43 -13.84
N PHE A 252 2.24 -3.61 -14.87
CA PHE A 252 3.12 -2.50 -15.23
C PHE A 252 3.35 -1.59 -14.02
N TYR A 253 2.28 -1.06 -13.40
CA TYR A 253 2.42 -0.18 -12.23
C TYR A 253 3.15 -0.87 -11.08
N GLN A 254 2.79 -2.11 -10.75
CA GLN A 254 3.43 -2.86 -9.67
C GLN A 254 4.93 -3.09 -9.94
N ARG A 255 5.30 -3.49 -11.16
CA ARG A 255 6.70 -3.72 -11.54
C ARG A 255 7.49 -2.42 -11.54
N GLU A 256 6.98 -1.40 -12.21
CA GLU A 256 7.72 -0.13 -12.35
C GLU A 256 7.85 0.59 -11.02
N ALA A 257 6.83 0.54 -10.15
CA ALA A 257 6.97 1.07 -8.80
C ALA A 257 8.00 0.31 -7.96
N ALA A 258 8.16 -1.01 -8.14
CA ALA A 258 9.18 -1.78 -7.44
C ALA A 258 10.62 -1.42 -7.90
N MET A 259 10.77 -0.95 -9.15
CA MET A 259 12.06 -0.62 -9.76
C MET A 259 12.44 0.86 -9.65
N HIS A 260 11.46 1.74 -9.45
CA HIS A 260 11.65 3.18 -9.43
C HIS A 260 12.40 3.65 -8.18
N ASP A 261 13.31 4.62 -8.36
CA ASP A 261 13.94 5.32 -7.23
C ASP A 261 12.98 6.36 -6.65
N TRP A 262 12.34 6.02 -5.53
CA TRP A 262 11.39 6.89 -4.86
C TRP A 262 12.04 7.94 -3.94
N ASN A 263 13.36 8.13 -3.98
CA ASN A 263 14.05 9.03 -3.06
C ASN A 263 13.46 10.45 -3.09
N GLY A 264 13.12 10.97 -1.91
CA GLY A 264 12.54 12.30 -1.75
C GLY A 264 11.13 12.49 -2.31
N SER A 265 10.44 11.44 -2.79
CA SER A 265 9.06 11.50 -3.28
C SER A 265 8.00 11.33 -2.17
N GLY A 266 8.42 10.75 -1.04
CA GLY A 266 7.55 10.37 0.06
C GLY A 266 6.82 9.03 -0.14
N TRP A 267 6.98 8.39 -1.29
CA TRP A 267 6.52 7.04 -1.56
C TRP A 267 7.63 6.01 -1.32
N GLU A 268 7.25 4.78 -1.05
CA GLU A 268 8.15 3.63 -0.93
C GLU A 268 7.56 2.45 -1.72
N PRO A 269 8.40 1.58 -2.30
CA PRO A 269 7.91 0.34 -2.91
C PRO A 269 7.32 -0.56 -1.84
N VAL A 270 6.33 -1.38 -2.23
CA VAL A 270 5.76 -2.41 -1.35
C VAL A 270 6.70 -3.61 -1.34
N ALA A 271 7.20 -3.99 -0.16
CA ALA A 271 8.12 -5.13 -0.03
C ALA A 271 7.42 -6.44 -0.48
N GLY A 272 8.12 -7.27 -1.26
CA GLY A 272 7.61 -8.57 -1.74
C GLY A 272 7.44 -8.70 -3.26
N VAL A 273 7.67 -7.63 -4.03
CA VAL A 273 7.85 -7.75 -5.48
C VAL A 273 9.33 -8.04 -5.74
N SER A 274 9.66 -9.28 -6.07
CA SER A 274 11.01 -9.65 -6.52
C SER A 274 11.39 -8.72 -7.67
N ARG A 275 12.56 -8.08 -7.59
CA ARG A 275 13.19 -7.46 -8.76
C ARG A 275 13.22 -8.54 -9.84
N PRO A 276 12.56 -8.38 -11.01
CA PRO A 276 12.77 -9.33 -12.09
C PRO A 276 14.28 -9.36 -12.37
N PRO A 277 14.86 -10.54 -12.62
CA PRO A 277 16.27 -10.62 -12.97
C PRO A 277 16.51 -9.65 -14.15
N PRO A 278 17.66 -8.96 -14.19
CA PRO A 278 18.00 -8.17 -15.37
C PRO A 278 17.81 -9.05 -16.61
N PRO A 279 17.34 -8.50 -17.74
CA PRO A 279 17.30 -9.27 -18.98
C PRO A 279 18.67 -9.94 -19.15
N PRO A 280 18.72 -11.22 -19.57
CA PRO A 280 20.00 -11.86 -19.85
C PRO A 280 20.79 -10.91 -20.73
N ALA A 281 22.05 -10.67 -20.37
CA ALA A 281 22.93 -9.87 -21.20
C ALA A 281 22.95 -10.56 -22.58
N GLU A 282 22.16 -10.04 -23.52
CA GLU A 282 22.40 -10.33 -24.91
C GLU A 282 23.85 -9.92 -25.14
N HIS A 283 24.63 -10.86 -25.65
CA HIS A 283 25.93 -10.55 -26.22
C HIS A 283 25.68 -9.52 -27.32
N LEU A 284 25.68 -8.25 -26.95
CA LEU A 284 25.80 -7.15 -27.88
C LEU A 284 27.20 -7.29 -28.44
N ASP A 285 27.27 -7.78 -29.68
CA ASP A 285 28.51 -7.80 -30.45
C ASP A 285 29.00 -6.34 -30.56
N PRO A 286 30.19 -6.01 -30.03
CA PRO A 286 30.76 -4.67 -30.14
C PRO A 286 30.97 -4.19 -31.59
N ALA A 287 30.80 -5.07 -32.59
CA ALA A 287 30.90 -4.73 -34.00
C ALA A 287 29.67 -4.02 -34.60
N GLU A 288 28.51 -4.01 -33.94
CA GLU A 288 27.28 -3.38 -34.48
C GLU A 288 27.18 -1.86 -34.21
N TYR A 289 28.18 -1.24 -33.59
CA TYR A 289 28.23 0.20 -33.43
C TYR A 289 29.63 0.77 -33.73
N GLN A 290 29.84 1.16 -34.98
CA GLN A 290 30.81 2.20 -35.34
C GLN A 290 30.09 3.30 -36.12
N PRO A 291 30.50 4.57 -35.92
CA PRO A 291 29.75 5.77 -36.30
C PRO A 291 29.53 5.95 -37.80
#